data_AF-A0A1V2JAB7-F1
#
_entry.id   AF-A0A1V2JAB7-F1
#
_cell.length_a   1.000
_cell.length_b   1.000
_cell.length_c   1.000
_cell.angle_alpha   90.00
_cell.angle_beta   90.00
_cell.angle_gamma   90.00
#
_symmetry.space_group_name_H-M   'P 1'
#
loop_
_entity.id
_entity.type
_entity.pdbx_description
1 polymer ?
#
loop_
_entity_poly.entity_id
_entity_poly.type
_entity_poly.pdbx_seq_one_letter_code
_entity_poly.pdbx_strand_id
1 'polypeptide(L)'
;MMAILRQSILGLMALALIGLLSTAHAEDSPIGVALDQRVIDLTNTLDAATATRLKNQLADLEQRKGAQVAVLLVPTTGGASIEDYANQLFRAWKLGRKDINDGILLVVAKDDRKVRIEVGYGLEGTVTDLLAHRIIEEHITPAFRQGDFAGGVSQGVNDLVVLVDGGDLPAIAGPGLNPQFIAILLAFVIGAIGGVLIAAGKLHWRRALIATSVVTVLLTIYGGGRDWPMYLFVVPLTLLIGGATFGALWLARAVFYSVLGLLAYIVGVLVVNHFVEVNFVHWLVWPFGGALVLGLYVGLFFVIRESWKKRPRFFILRVLAVLAVYVAVGVLLGQGYQGWIVAIPAASIVAFIVFIQSISEGGSGSGGGSGSSSGSSRSSSSSSSSGGGGSSGGGGASGSW
;
A
#
# COMPACT_ATOMS: atom_id res chain seq x y z
N MET A 1 -58.34 -11.61 -57.68
CA MET A 1 -57.09 -12.28 -57.27
C MET A 1 -55.86 -11.35 -57.33
N MET A 2 -55.64 -10.58 -58.41
CA MET A 2 -54.49 -9.65 -58.50
C MET A 2 -54.47 -8.50 -57.48
N ALA A 3 -55.64 -8.00 -57.03
CA ALA A 3 -55.71 -6.92 -56.05
C ALA A 3 -55.21 -7.34 -54.65
N ILE A 4 -55.52 -8.58 -54.25
CA ILE A 4 -55.09 -9.15 -52.97
C ILE A 4 -53.56 -9.36 -52.97
N LEU A 5 -53.01 -9.83 -54.11
CA LEU A 5 -51.57 -10.03 -54.28
C LEU A 5 -50.78 -8.72 -54.17
N ARG A 6 -51.29 -7.62 -54.73
CA ARG A 6 -50.68 -6.28 -54.61
C ARG A 6 -50.66 -5.76 -53.16
N GLN A 7 -51.76 -5.98 -52.42
CA GLN A 7 -51.85 -5.55 -51.02
C GLN A 7 -50.89 -6.34 -50.11
N SER A 8 -50.69 -7.64 -50.38
CA SER A 8 -49.71 -8.45 -49.64
C SER A 8 -48.26 -8.03 -49.90
N ILE A 9 -47.92 -7.67 -51.14
CA ILE A 9 -46.57 -7.21 -51.51
C ILE A 9 -46.26 -5.83 -50.89
N LEU A 10 -47.24 -4.92 -50.91
CA LEU A 10 -47.10 -3.61 -50.26
C LEU A 10 -46.97 -3.74 -48.74
N GLY A 11 -47.70 -4.67 -48.12
CA GLY A 11 -47.56 -4.98 -46.70
C GLY A 11 -46.18 -5.53 -46.33
N LEU A 12 -45.63 -6.43 -47.16
CA LEU A 12 -44.28 -6.98 -46.98
C LEU A 12 -43.19 -5.92 -47.18
N MET A 13 -43.34 -5.03 -48.16
CA MET A 13 -42.42 -3.90 -48.32
C MET A 13 -42.49 -2.91 -47.16
N ALA A 14 -43.68 -2.63 -46.62
CA ALA A 14 -43.84 -1.76 -45.46
C ALA A 14 -43.20 -2.38 -44.20
N LEU A 15 -43.35 -3.69 -43.99
CA LEU A 15 -42.68 -4.39 -42.90
C LEU A 15 -41.15 -4.41 -43.05
N ALA A 16 -40.65 -4.60 -44.28
CA ALA A 16 -39.21 -4.53 -44.56
C ALA A 16 -38.65 -3.11 -44.32
N LEU A 17 -39.42 -2.07 -44.67
CA LEU A 17 -39.03 -0.68 -44.47
C LEU A 17 -39.04 -0.27 -42.98
N ILE A 18 -39.97 -0.80 -42.20
CA ILE A 18 -40.00 -0.62 -40.73
C ILE A 18 -38.83 -1.33 -40.05
N GLY A 19 -38.41 -2.49 -40.57
CA GLY A 19 -37.20 -3.19 -40.10
C GLY A 19 -35.90 -2.41 -40.35
N LEU A 20 -35.82 -1.66 -41.47
CA LEU A 20 -34.68 -0.79 -41.82
C LEU A 20 -34.64 0.53 -41.01
N LEU A 21 -35.73 0.92 -40.35
CA LEU A 21 -35.79 2.08 -39.45
C LEU A 21 -35.38 1.77 -38.01
N SER A 22 -34.94 0.54 -37.72
CA SER A 22 -34.25 0.22 -36.46
C SER A 22 -32.85 0.82 -36.51
N THR A 23 -32.77 2.14 -36.36
CA THR A 23 -31.53 2.85 -36.09
C THR A 23 -30.95 2.26 -34.80
N ALA A 24 -29.79 1.61 -34.93
CA ALA A 24 -28.95 1.30 -33.79
C ALA A 24 -28.73 2.59 -32.99
N HIS A 25 -29.32 2.66 -31.80
CA HIS A 25 -28.86 3.62 -30.81
C HIS A 25 -27.43 3.25 -30.50
N ALA A 26 -26.48 4.08 -30.92
CA ALA A 26 -25.17 4.08 -30.32
C ALA A 26 -25.40 4.27 -28.81
N GLU A 27 -24.90 3.36 -27.99
CA GLU A 27 -24.86 3.56 -26.54
C GLU A 27 -24.08 4.84 -26.29
N ASP A 28 -24.80 5.93 -26.00
CA ASP A 28 -24.20 7.13 -25.46
C ASP A 28 -23.43 6.72 -24.22
N SER A 29 -22.12 6.98 -24.24
CA SER A 29 -21.23 6.75 -23.11
C SER A 29 -21.88 7.34 -21.86
N PRO A 30 -21.94 6.63 -20.72
CA PRO A 30 -22.64 7.08 -19.51
C PRO A 30 -22.11 8.42 -18.94
N ILE A 31 -21.01 8.92 -19.49
CA ILE A 31 -20.31 10.14 -19.07
C ILE A 31 -20.48 11.29 -20.11
N GLY A 32 -21.15 11.05 -21.25
CA GLY A 32 -21.43 12.09 -22.25
C GLY A 32 -20.21 12.56 -23.05
N VAL A 33 -19.09 11.84 -22.97
CA VAL A 33 -17.88 12.08 -23.76
C VAL A 33 -17.69 10.93 -24.74
N ALA A 34 -17.77 11.21 -26.04
CA ALA A 34 -17.48 10.25 -27.09
C ALA A 34 -15.97 10.21 -27.36
N LEU A 35 -15.43 9.02 -27.63
CA LEU A 35 -14.05 8.89 -28.11
C LEU A 35 -14.00 9.22 -29.61
N ASP A 36 -13.99 10.51 -29.93
CA ASP A 36 -13.83 11.00 -31.30
C ASP A 36 -12.35 11.19 -31.67
N GLN A 37 -11.49 11.41 -30.67
CA GLN A 37 -10.09 11.75 -30.81
C GLN A 37 -9.25 11.12 -29.67
N ARG A 38 -7.95 10.92 -29.92
CA ARG A 38 -7.00 10.39 -28.92
C ARG A 38 -6.75 11.35 -27.76
N VAL A 39 -6.99 12.65 -27.96
CA VAL A 39 -6.82 13.69 -26.93
C VAL A 39 -8.07 14.56 -26.95
N ILE A 40 -8.80 14.57 -25.85
CA ILE A 40 -10.01 15.34 -25.63
C ILE A 40 -9.76 16.29 -24.47
N ASP A 41 -9.83 17.60 -24.72
CA ASP A 41 -9.67 18.63 -23.69
C ASP A 41 -10.94 19.49 -23.60
N LEU A 42 -11.73 19.25 -22.55
CA LEU A 42 -12.94 20.02 -22.26
C LEU A 42 -12.66 21.27 -21.41
N THR A 43 -11.41 21.47 -21.00
CA THR A 43 -10.99 22.56 -20.11
C THR A 43 -10.25 23.69 -20.82
N ASN A 44 -9.96 23.53 -22.12
CA ASN A 44 -9.10 24.43 -22.91
C ASN A 44 -7.77 24.74 -22.20
N THR A 45 -7.17 23.72 -21.59
CA THR A 45 -5.91 23.83 -20.85
C THR A 45 -4.70 23.58 -21.75
N LEU A 46 -4.87 22.80 -22.82
CA LEU A 46 -3.82 22.53 -23.81
C LEU A 46 -3.95 23.52 -24.97
N ASP A 47 -2.82 24.09 -25.40
CA ASP A 47 -2.78 24.85 -26.64
C ASP A 47 -2.90 23.92 -27.87
N ALA A 48 -3.32 24.47 -29.00
CA ALA A 48 -3.59 23.69 -30.21
C ALA A 48 -2.35 22.95 -30.75
N ALA A 49 -1.15 23.51 -30.58
CA ALA A 49 0.08 22.88 -31.04
C ALA A 49 0.43 21.67 -30.16
N THR A 50 0.31 21.81 -28.84
CA THR A 50 0.49 20.70 -27.89
C THR A 50 -0.53 19.59 -28.13
N ALA A 51 -1.82 19.92 -28.25
CA ALA A 51 -2.86 18.92 -28.51
C ALA A 51 -2.61 18.15 -29.83
N THR A 52 -2.19 18.85 -30.89
CA THR A 52 -1.86 18.22 -32.19
C THR A 52 -0.63 17.32 -32.08
N ARG A 53 0.41 17.77 -31.38
CA ARG A 53 1.62 16.97 -31.14
C ARG A 53 1.29 15.67 -30.40
N LEU A 54 0.50 15.75 -29.33
CA LEU A 54 0.08 14.58 -28.56
C LEU A 54 -0.75 13.63 -29.41
N LYS A 55 -1.71 14.14 -30.19
CA LYS A 55 -2.53 13.33 -31.10
C LYS A 55 -1.67 12.55 -32.10
N ASN A 56 -0.67 13.20 -32.70
CA ASN A 56 0.24 12.56 -33.65
C ASN A 56 1.10 11.49 -32.97
N GLN A 57 1.69 11.82 -31.82
CA GLN A 57 2.51 10.88 -31.05
C GLN A 57 1.74 9.61 -30.65
N LEU A 58 0.49 9.76 -30.19
CA LEU A 58 -0.37 8.64 -29.83
C LEU A 58 -0.85 7.85 -31.05
N ALA A 59 -1.09 8.51 -32.19
CA ALA A 59 -1.41 7.84 -33.44
C ALA A 59 -0.23 6.99 -33.95
N ASP A 60 1.00 7.53 -33.86
CA ASP A 60 2.20 6.81 -34.26
C ASP A 60 2.45 5.59 -33.36
N LEU A 61 2.21 5.71 -32.04
CA LEU A 61 2.30 4.59 -31.10
C LEU A 61 1.32 3.48 -31.46
N GLU A 62 0.05 3.85 -31.71
CA GLU A 62 -0.99 2.90 -32.12
C GLU A 62 -0.62 2.20 -33.44
N GLN A 63 -0.06 2.93 -34.40
CA GLN A 63 0.39 2.34 -35.66
C GLN A 63 1.56 1.36 -35.49
N ARG A 64 2.50 1.65 -34.58
CA ARG A 64 3.69 0.80 -34.37
C ARG A 64 3.44 -0.41 -33.47
N LYS A 65 2.65 -0.26 -32.42
CA LYS A 65 2.47 -1.27 -31.35
C LYS A 65 1.05 -1.82 -31.26
N GLY A 66 0.07 -1.14 -31.84
CA GLY A 66 -1.35 -1.48 -31.74
C GLY A 66 -2.01 -1.03 -30.42
N ALA A 67 -1.22 -0.51 -29.47
CA ALA A 67 -1.70 -0.01 -28.19
C ALA A 67 -2.45 1.32 -28.35
N GLN A 68 -3.60 1.44 -27.69
CA GLN A 68 -4.45 2.63 -27.78
C GLN A 68 -4.35 3.45 -26.51
N VAL A 69 -3.73 4.62 -26.62
CA VAL A 69 -3.62 5.55 -25.50
C VAL A 69 -4.56 6.73 -25.75
N ALA A 70 -5.41 7.05 -24.77
CA ALA A 70 -6.33 8.17 -24.80
C ALA A 70 -6.06 9.12 -23.63
N VAL A 71 -6.21 10.42 -23.87
CA VAL A 71 -6.03 11.49 -22.87
C VAL A 71 -7.32 12.30 -22.79
N LEU A 72 -7.84 12.45 -21.58
CA LEU A 72 -9.04 13.24 -21.29
C LEU A 72 -8.74 14.27 -20.20
N LEU A 73 -9.00 15.55 -20.50
CA LEU A 73 -9.03 16.63 -19.52
C LEU A 73 -10.47 17.10 -19.31
N VAL A 74 -10.93 17.03 -18.06
CA VAL A 74 -12.27 17.47 -17.63
C VAL A 74 -12.16 18.45 -16.48
N PRO A 75 -13.13 19.38 -16.33
CA PRO A 75 -13.15 20.30 -15.20
C PRO A 75 -13.35 19.52 -13.89
N THR A 76 -14.38 18.68 -13.82
CA THR A 76 -14.71 17.88 -12.62
C THR A 76 -15.26 16.51 -13.01
N THR A 77 -15.14 15.56 -12.08
CA THR A 77 -15.78 14.23 -12.13
C THR A 77 -17.24 14.26 -11.67
N GLY A 78 -17.76 15.41 -11.22
CA GLY A 78 -19.15 15.54 -10.78
C GLY A 78 -19.43 14.87 -9.43
N GLY A 79 -18.41 14.63 -8.61
CA GLY A 79 -18.52 14.01 -7.29
C GLY A 79 -18.25 12.51 -7.25
N ALA A 80 -18.01 11.86 -8.39
CA ALA A 80 -17.52 10.49 -8.45
C ALA A 80 -16.05 10.40 -8.02
N SER A 81 -15.58 9.20 -7.66
CA SER A 81 -14.14 8.96 -7.54
C SER A 81 -13.51 9.01 -8.94
N ILE A 82 -12.23 9.43 -9.04
CA ILE A 82 -11.58 9.49 -10.35
C ILE A 82 -11.31 8.08 -10.89
N GLU A 83 -11.18 7.11 -9.98
CA GLU A 83 -11.09 5.68 -10.21
C GLU A 83 -12.35 5.15 -10.90
N ASP A 84 -13.52 5.38 -10.31
CA ASP A 84 -14.79 4.93 -10.88
C ASP A 84 -15.07 5.63 -12.20
N TYR A 85 -14.80 6.94 -12.27
CA TYR A 85 -14.97 7.75 -13.48
C TYR A 85 -14.11 7.22 -14.63
N ALA A 86 -12.81 7.02 -14.39
CA ALA A 86 -11.88 6.52 -15.41
C ALA A 86 -12.24 5.08 -15.82
N ASN A 87 -12.61 4.22 -14.89
CA ASN A 87 -12.96 2.82 -15.18
C ASN A 87 -14.24 2.71 -16.02
N GLN A 88 -15.28 3.47 -15.67
CA GLN A 88 -16.52 3.53 -16.45
C GLN A 88 -16.26 4.04 -17.87
N LEU A 89 -15.44 5.10 -17.99
CA LEU A 89 -15.08 5.67 -19.28
C LEU A 89 -14.27 4.69 -20.14
N PHE A 90 -13.27 4.04 -19.54
CA PHE A 90 -12.43 3.04 -20.22
C PHE A 90 -13.28 1.90 -20.81
N ARG A 91 -14.28 1.42 -20.07
CA ARG A 91 -15.23 0.40 -20.52
C ARG A 91 -16.15 0.89 -21.61
N ALA A 92 -16.69 2.10 -21.46
CA ALA A 92 -17.59 2.70 -22.44
C ALA A 92 -16.90 2.91 -23.80
N TRP A 93 -15.64 3.35 -23.75
CA TRP A 93 -14.82 3.57 -24.95
C TRP A 93 -14.25 2.27 -25.54
N LYS A 94 -14.34 1.15 -24.81
CA LYS A 94 -13.78 -0.15 -25.21
C LYS A 94 -12.33 0.02 -25.68
N LEU A 95 -11.54 0.73 -24.87
CA LEU A 95 -10.21 1.17 -25.26
C LEU A 95 -9.25 -0.02 -25.35
N GLY A 96 -8.52 -0.11 -26.47
CA GLY A 96 -7.65 -1.22 -26.80
C GLY A 96 -8.27 -2.20 -27.79
N ARG A 97 -7.43 -3.02 -28.40
CA ARG A 97 -7.87 -4.04 -29.35
C ARG A 97 -8.61 -5.16 -28.63
N LYS A 98 -9.67 -5.65 -29.27
CA LYS A 98 -10.45 -6.79 -28.79
C LYS A 98 -9.53 -7.98 -28.51
N ASP A 99 -9.77 -8.64 -27.37
CA ASP A 99 -9.03 -9.82 -26.87
C ASP A 99 -7.57 -9.56 -26.43
N ILE A 100 -6.96 -8.44 -26.85
CA ILE A 100 -5.60 -8.05 -26.45
C ILE A 100 -5.65 -7.12 -25.23
N ASN A 101 -6.64 -6.22 -25.14
CA ASN A 101 -6.82 -5.27 -24.03
C ASN A 101 -5.61 -4.34 -23.81
N ASP A 102 -5.05 -3.80 -24.89
CA ASP A 102 -3.89 -2.91 -24.90
C ASP A 102 -4.27 -1.42 -24.91
N GLY A 103 -5.28 -1.05 -24.10
CA GLY A 103 -5.71 0.33 -23.91
C GLY A 103 -5.04 1.01 -22.69
N ILE A 104 -4.80 2.32 -22.76
CA ILE A 104 -4.40 3.16 -21.61
C ILE A 104 -5.19 4.46 -21.65
N LEU A 105 -5.79 4.85 -20.53
CA LEU A 105 -6.53 6.10 -20.39
C LEU A 105 -5.91 6.98 -19.31
N LEU A 106 -5.46 8.18 -19.70
CA LEU A 106 -5.06 9.25 -18.78
C LEU A 106 -6.23 10.23 -18.60
N VAL A 107 -6.80 10.29 -17.41
CA VAL A 107 -7.86 11.25 -17.04
C VAL A 107 -7.31 12.29 -16.08
N VAL A 108 -7.55 13.57 -16.38
CA VAL A 108 -7.21 14.70 -15.52
C VAL A 108 -8.50 15.46 -15.18
N ALA A 109 -8.87 15.45 -13.91
CA ALA A 109 -9.96 16.26 -13.36
C ALA A 109 -9.36 17.52 -12.71
N LYS A 110 -9.36 18.61 -13.48
CA LYS A 110 -8.58 19.83 -13.18
C LYS A 110 -9.02 20.52 -11.90
N ASP A 111 -10.33 20.75 -11.74
CA ASP A 111 -10.89 21.47 -10.60
C ASP A 111 -10.91 20.59 -9.35
N ASP A 112 -11.05 19.28 -9.52
CA ASP A 112 -10.97 18.28 -8.44
C ASP A 112 -9.54 18.02 -7.98
N ARG A 113 -8.54 18.49 -8.74
CA ARG A 113 -7.10 18.24 -8.57
C ARG A 113 -6.76 16.76 -8.48
N LYS A 114 -7.36 15.96 -9.35
CA LYS A 114 -7.14 14.51 -9.41
C LYS A 114 -6.70 14.08 -10.79
N VAL A 115 -5.79 13.12 -10.84
CA VAL A 115 -5.33 12.48 -12.07
C VAL A 115 -5.38 10.96 -11.90
N ARG A 116 -5.71 10.24 -12.97
CA ARG A 116 -5.64 8.79 -13.01
C ARG A 116 -5.13 8.29 -14.35
N ILE A 117 -4.29 7.26 -14.30
CA ILE A 117 -3.93 6.42 -15.44
C ILE A 117 -4.61 5.08 -15.22
N GLU A 118 -5.53 4.71 -16.12
CA GLU A 118 -6.16 3.38 -16.18
C GLU A 118 -5.44 2.56 -17.27
N VAL A 119 -5.03 1.34 -16.94
CA VAL A 119 -4.30 0.45 -17.85
C VAL A 119 -5.16 -0.78 -18.17
N GLY A 120 -5.13 -1.22 -19.42
CA GLY A 120 -5.77 -2.45 -19.86
C GLY A 120 -4.91 -3.68 -19.52
N TYR A 121 -5.57 -4.81 -19.28
CA TYR A 121 -4.92 -6.05 -18.84
C TYR A 121 -3.76 -6.52 -19.75
N GLY A 122 -3.83 -6.22 -21.05
CA GLY A 122 -2.78 -6.57 -22.01
C GLY A 122 -1.47 -5.81 -21.83
N LEU A 123 -1.50 -4.70 -21.10
CA LEU A 123 -0.35 -3.84 -20.84
C LEU A 123 0.09 -3.84 -19.39
N GLU A 124 -0.55 -4.56 -18.47
CA GLU A 124 -0.14 -4.64 -17.05
C GLU A 124 1.31 -5.09 -16.85
N GLY A 125 1.80 -6.00 -17.71
CA GLY A 125 3.18 -6.47 -17.64
C GLY A 125 4.21 -5.42 -18.07
N THR A 126 3.78 -4.42 -18.85
CA THR A 126 4.65 -3.38 -19.43
C THR A 126 4.50 -2.05 -18.67
N VAL A 127 3.26 -1.68 -18.36
CA VAL A 127 2.87 -0.51 -17.59
C VAL A 127 2.19 -1.01 -16.31
N THR A 128 3.01 -1.34 -15.32
CA THR A 128 2.51 -1.78 -14.01
C THR A 128 1.90 -0.61 -13.23
N ASP A 129 1.06 -0.93 -12.23
CA ASP A 129 0.52 0.06 -11.29
C ASP A 129 1.61 0.93 -10.65
N LEU A 130 2.75 0.31 -10.34
CA LEU A 130 3.91 1.00 -9.76
C LEU A 130 4.49 2.04 -10.73
N LEU A 131 4.63 1.69 -12.01
CA LEU A 131 5.13 2.60 -13.04
C LEU A 131 4.13 3.71 -13.34
N ALA A 132 2.84 3.39 -13.43
CA ALA A 132 1.78 4.39 -13.59
C ALA A 132 1.77 5.38 -12.41
N HIS A 133 1.91 4.89 -11.17
CA HIS A 133 1.97 5.73 -9.98
C HIS A 133 3.22 6.62 -9.99
N ARG A 134 4.35 6.06 -10.40
CA ARG A 134 5.60 6.80 -10.55
C ARG A 134 5.48 7.94 -11.54
N ILE A 135 4.90 7.72 -12.72
CA ILE A 135 4.65 8.77 -13.72
C ILE A 135 3.80 9.90 -13.11
N ILE A 136 2.75 9.54 -12.37
CA ILE A 136 1.86 10.51 -11.73
C ILE A 136 2.61 11.33 -10.68
N GLU A 137 3.34 10.71 -9.76
CA GLU A 137 4.01 11.39 -8.64
C GLU A 137 5.26 12.17 -9.06
N GLU A 138 6.06 11.67 -9.99
CA GLU A 138 7.35 12.26 -10.35
C GLU A 138 7.24 13.31 -11.46
N HIS A 139 6.32 13.15 -12.42
CA HIS A 139 6.27 14.00 -13.60
C HIS A 139 4.97 14.80 -13.71
N ILE A 140 3.81 14.17 -13.53
CA ILE A 140 2.52 14.84 -13.73
C ILE A 140 2.21 15.79 -12.57
N THR A 141 2.18 15.28 -11.35
CA THR A 141 1.77 16.01 -10.14
C THR A 141 2.67 17.23 -9.86
N PRO A 142 4.01 17.14 -9.94
CA PRO A 142 4.87 18.30 -9.71
C PRO A 142 4.70 19.40 -10.76
N ALA A 143 4.45 19.05 -12.02
CA ALA A 143 4.16 20.02 -13.09
C ALA A 143 2.82 20.71 -12.85
N PHE A 144 1.79 19.95 -12.45
CA PHE A 144 0.46 20.50 -12.14
C PHE A 144 0.49 21.44 -10.93
N ARG A 145 1.30 21.15 -9.89
CA ARG A 145 1.55 22.07 -8.76
C ARG A 145 2.17 23.39 -9.19
N GLN A 146 2.94 23.39 -10.28
CA GLN A 146 3.57 24.59 -10.85
C GLN A 146 2.63 25.33 -11.84
N GLY A 147 1.44 24.79 -12.09
CA GLY A 147 0.49 25.32 -13.08
C GLY A 147 0.80 24.91 -14.52
N ASP A 148 1.83 24.08 -14.75
CA ASP A 148 2.20 23.58 -16.08
C ASP A 148 1.47 22.28 -16.41
N PHE A 149 0.19 22.40 -16.76
CA PHE A 149 -0.63 21.26 -17.15
C PHE A 149 -0.21 20.66 -18.50
N ALA A 150 0.18 21.49 -19.46
CA ALA A 150 0.59 21.03 -20.79
C ALA A 150 1.90 20.24 -20.72
N GLY A 151 2.88 20.70 -19.93
CA GLY A 151 4.12 19.98 -19.66
C GLY A 151 3.88 18.67 -18.91
N GLY A 152 3.07 18.68 -17.85
CA GLY A 152 2.74 17.47 -17.09
C GLY A 152 2.07 16.39 -17.93
N VAL A 153 1.06 16.74 -18.74
CA VAL A 153 0.40 15.78 -19.64
C VAL A 153 1.36 15.30 -20.73
N SER A 154 2.15 16.20 -21.32
CA SER A 154 3.10 15.82 -22.38
C SER A 154 4.17 14.86 -21.87
N GLN A 155 4.70 15.10 -20.68
CA GLN A 155 5.70 14.23 -20.06
C GLN A 155 5.09 12.87 -19.72
N GLY A 156 3.91 12.84 -19.09
CA GLY A 156 3.23 11.60 -18.75
C GLY A 156 2.92 10.74 -19.98
N VAL A 157 2.46 11.36 -21.09
CA VAL A 157 2.27 10.66 -22.37
C VAL A 157 3.58 10.12 -22.93
N ASN A 158 4.67 10.89 -22.84
CA ASN A 158 5.98 10.45 -23.30
C ASN A 158 6.48 9.22 -22.52
N ASP A 159 6.32 9.22 -21.19
CA ASP A 159 6.71 8.09 -20.37
C ASP A 159 5.89 6.83 -20.67
N LEU A 160 4.57 6.99 -20.89
CA LEU A 160 3.70 5.88 -21.31
C LEU A 160 4.12 5.32 -22.67
N VAL A 161 4.48 6.19 -23.62
CA VAL A 161 5.00 5.79 -24.94
C VAL A 161 6.30 5.00 -24.80
N VAL A 162 7.24 5.45 -23.96
CA VAL A 162 8.51 4.75 -23.70
C VAL A 162 8.26 3.35 -23.14
N LEU A 163 7.39 3.24 -22.14
CA LEU A 163 7.04 1.96 -21.54
C LEU A 163 6.43 1.01 -22.57
N VAL A 164 5.42 1.46 -23.34
CA VAL A 164 4.77 0.64 -24.37
C VAL A 164 5.73 0.26 -25.51
N ASP A 165 6.70 1.11 -25.83
CA ASP A 165 7.75 0.78 -26.79
C ASP A 165 8.73 -0.29 -26.26
N GLY A 166 8.69 -0.59 -24.96
CA GLY A 166 9.53 -1.59 -24.27
C GLY A 166 10.81 -1.00 -23.69
N GLY A 167 10.87 0.32 -23.53
CA GLY A 167 11.96 1.01 -22.86
C GLY A 167 11.74 1.11 -21.36
N ASP A 168 12.84 1.25 -20.61
CA ASP A 168 12.79 1.50 -19.18
C ASP A 168 12.80 3.01 -18.89
N LEU A 169 11.99 3.44 -17.93
CA LEU A 169 12.10 4.79 -17.39
C LEU A 169 13.44 4.93 -16.66
N PRO A 170 14.14 6.07 -16.80
CA PRO A 170 15.45 6.28 -16.17
C PRO A 170 15.38 5.97 -14.67
N ALA A 171 16.43 5.33 -14.14
CA ALA A 171 16.51 4.98 -12.73
C ALA A 171 16.34 6.23 -11.84
N ILE A 172 15.52 6.11 -10.81
CA ILE A 172 15.14 7.21 -9.93
C ILE A 172 16.41 7.81 -9.30
N ALA A 173 16.60 9.13 -9.41
CA ALA A 173 17.35 9.86 -8.40
C ALA A 173 16.49 9.80 -7.13
N GLY A 174 16.69 8.75 -6.32
CA GLY A 174 15.88 8.47 -5.12
C GLY A 174 15.67 9.74 -4.31
N PRO A 175 14.54 9.88 -3.57
CA PRO A 175 14.09 11.14 -2.97
C PRO A 175 15.30 11.87 -2.41
N GLY A 176 15.73 12.91 -3.14
CA GLY A 176 17.01 13.54 -2.88
C GLY A 176 17.03 13.90 -1.40
N LEU A 177 18.06 13.42 -0.67
CA LEU A 177 18.11 13.62 0.77
C LEU A 177 18.01 15.11 1.03
N ASN A 178 16.81 15.57 1.42
CA ASN A 178 16.55 16.98 1.52
C ASN A 178 17.48 17.50 2.62
N PRO A 179 18.33 18.51 2.35
CA PRO A 179 19.25 19.06 3.35
C PRO A 179 18.55 19.43 4.66
N GLN A 180 17.28 19.81 4.57
CA GLN A 180 16.35 20.04 5.67
C GLN A 180 16.11 18.80 6.54
N PHE A 181 15.77 17.67 5.91
CA PHE A 181 15.53 16.41 6.60
C PHE A 181 16.82 15.89 7.25
N ILE A 182 17.95 15.98 6.53
CA ILE A 182 19.27 15.65 7.07
C ILE A 182 19.58 16.49 8.30
N ALA A 183 19.34 17.81 8.26
CA ALA A 183 19.61 18.71 9.37
C ALA A 183 18.81 18.34 10.63
N ILE A 184 17.52 18.00 10.48
CA ILE A 184 16.67 17.57 11.60
C ILE A 184 17.14 16.24 12.17
N LEU A 185 17.47 15.27 11.31
CA LEU A 185 17.97 13.96 11.75
C LEU A 185 19.30 14.10 12.50
N LEU A 186 20.23 14.91 11.98
CA LEU A 186 21.49 15.21 12.65
C LEU A 186 21.26 15.92 14.00
N ALA A 187 20.33 16.87 14.06
CA ALA A 187 19.96 17.54 15.32
C ALA A 187 19.48 16.53 16.38
N PHE A 188 18.62 15.59 15.99
CA PHE A 188 18.14 14.55 16.89
C PHE A 188 19.28 13.63 17.38
N VAL A 189 20.15 13.17 16.47
CA VAL A 189 21.28 12.28 16.80
C VAL A 189 22.30 12.97 17.70
N ILE A 190 22.70 14.20 17.36
CA ILE A 190 23.63 14.99 18.18
C ILE A 190 23.02 15.26 19.56
N GLY A 191 21.70 15.52 19.61
CA GLY A 191 20.95 15.70 20.84
C GLY A 191 21.01 14.46 21.71
N ALA A 192 20.71 13.29 21.13
CA ALA A 192 20.77 12.00 21.80
C ALA A 192 22.16 11.71 22.41
N ILE A 193 23.23 11.94 21.63
CA ILE A 193 24.62 11.78 22.10
C ILE A 193 24.92 12.75 23.25
N GLY A 194 24.53 14.02 23.10
CA GLY A 194 24.72 15.05 24.12
C GLY A 194 24.00 14.70 25.43
N GLY A 195 22.77 14.23 25.36
CA GLY A 195 21.98 13.77 26.51
C GLY A 195 22.62 12.60 27.24
N VAL A 196 23.11 11.60 26.50
CA VAL A 196 23.84 10.45 27.07
C VAL A 196 25.14 10.90 27.74
N LEU A 197 25.90 11.83 27.15
CA LEU A 197 27.15 12.33 27.73
C LEU A 197 26.95 13.13 29.01
N ILE A 198 25.85 13.89 29.11
CA ILE A 198 25.45 14.59 30.35
C ILE A 198 25.04 13.56 31.40
N ALA A 199 24.19 12.59 31.06
CA ALA A 199 23.74 11.54 31.97
C ALA A 199 24.89 10.62 32.45
N ALA A 200 25.93 10.45 31.63
CA ALA A 200 27.16 9.73 31.99
C ALA A 200 28.13 10.56 32.85
N GLY A 201 27.84 11.82 33.15
CA GLY A 201 28.69 12.72 33.93
C GLY A 201 29.95 13.21 33.21
N LYS A 202 30.07 12.96 31.89
CA LYS A 202 31.25 13.35 31.09
C LYS A 202 31.16 14.79 30.57
N LEU A 203 29.95 15.34 30.47
CA LEU A 203 29.71 16.68 29.94
C LEU A 203 29.05 17.60 30.97
N HIS A 204 29.71 18.70 31.29
CA HIS A 204 29.17 19.72 32.19
C HIS A 204 28.10 20.55 31.46
N TRP A 205 27.01 20.88 32.15
CA TRP A 205 25.85 21.61 31.61
C TRP A 205 26.22 22.87 30.81
N ARG A 206 27.23 23.63 31.27
CA ARG A 206 27.70 24.85 30.59
C ARG A 206 28.31 24.59 29.22
N ARG A 207 29.05 23.48 29.06
CA ARG A 207 29.64 23.08 27.78
C ARG A 207 28.56 22.52 26.85
N ALA A 208 27.56 21.84 27.40
CA ALA A 208 26.42 21.36 26.63
C ALA A 208 25.62 22.52 26.02
N LEU A 209 25.35 23.58 26.77
CA LEU A 209 24.65 24.77 26.24
C LEU A 209 25.41 25.41 25.07
N ILE A 210 26.73 25.60 25.22
CA ILE A 210 27.56 26.18 24.15
C ILE A 210 27.52 25.28 22.90
N ALA A 211 27.67 23.96 23.08
CA ALA A 211 27.61 23.01 21.97
C ALA A 211 26.24 23.03 21.27
N THR A 212 25.13 23.03 22.01
CA THR A 212 23.77 23.10 21.45
C THR A 212 23.56 24.38 20.63
N SER A 213 24.00 25.53 21.13
CA SER A 213 23.89 26.81 20.40
C SER A 213 24.72 26.80 19.11
N VAL A 214 25.95 26.28 19.15
CA VAL A 214 26.82 26.17 17.97
C VAL A 214 26.24 25.22 16.93
N VAL A 215 25.81 24.03 17.35
CA VAL A 215 25.19 23.03 16.45
C VAL A 215 23.90 23.56 15.84
N THR A 216 23.09 24.30 16.61
CA THR A 216 21.86 24.93 16.11
C THR A 216 22.15 25.90 14.97
N VAL A 217 23.15 26.79 15.14
CA VAL A 217 23.55 27.74 14.10
C VAL A 217 24.07 27.01 12.87
N LEU A 218 24.94 26.01 13.03
CA LEU A 218 25.53 25.26 11.91
C LEU A 218 24.47 24.49 11.10
N LEU A 219 23.55 23.79 11.77
CA LEU A 219 22.50 23.01 11.09
C LEU A 219 21.44 23.91 10.45
N THR A 220 21.17 25.09 11.02
CA THR A 220 20.29 26.09 10.42
C THR A 220 20.91 26.67 9.14
N ILE A 221 22.22 26.93 9.13
CA ILE A 221 22.92 27.40 7.91
C ILE A 221 22.92 26.32 6.83
N TYR A 222 23.11 25.05 7.22
CA TYR A 222 23.16 23.92 6.29
C TYR A 222 21.77 23.57 5.70
N GLY A 223 20.73 23.48 6.53
CA GLY A 223 19.40 23.02 6.12
C GLY A 223 18.35 24.11 5.95
N GLY A 224 18.59 25.33 6.46
CA GLY A 224 17.55 26.36 6.61
C GLY A 224 17.08 26.98 5.29
N GLY A 225 17.96 27.14 4.29
CA GLY A 225 17.58 27.73 3.00
C GLY A 225 16.76 29.03 3.14
N ARG A 226 15.59 29.06 2.50
CA ARG A 226 14.63 30.19 2.56
C ARG A 226 13.84 30.25 3.88
N ASP A 227 13.75 29.14 4.61
CA ASP A 227 12.95 28.97 5.83
C ASP A 227 13.82 28.97 7.10
N TRP A 228 15.02 29.56 7.03
CA TRP A 228 15.98 29.62 8.12
C TRP A 228 15.42 30.12 9.48
N PRO A 229 14.42 31.04 9.55
CA PRO A 229 13.89 31.46 10.84
C PRO A 229 13.16 30.34 11.58
N MET A 230 12.52 29.42 10.85
CA MET A 230 11.83 28.27 11.44
C MET A 230 12.84 27.27 12.04
N TYR A 231 13.97 27.04 11.35
CA TYR A 231 15.00 26.11 11.79
C TYR A 231 15.72 26.55 13.07
N LEU A 232 15.83 27.85 13.32
CA LEU A 232 16.36 28.36 14.59
C LEU A 232 15.55 27.92 15.82
N PHE A 233 14.26 27.62 15.65
CA PHE A 233 13.40 27.12 16.73
C PHE A 233 13.30 25.59 16.73
N VAL A 234 13.22 24.96 15.55
CA VAL A 234 13.05 23.51 15.41
C VAL A 234 14.31 22.74 15.82
N VAL A 235 15.49 23.21 15.43
CA VAL A 235 16.77 22.52 15.71
C VAL A 235 17.08 22.41 17.21
N PRO A 236 16.98 23.46 18.05
CA PRO A 236 17.26 23.32 19.48
C PRO A 236 16.20 22.48 20.20
N LEU A 237 14.94 22.52 19.73
CA LEU A 237 13.86 21.69 20.28
C LEU A 237 14.11 20.20 19.98
N THR A 238 14.53 19.86 18.76
CA THR A 238 14.86 18.48 18.37
C THR A 238 16.12 17.97 19.09
N LEU A 239 17.14 18.81 19.27
CA LEU A 239 18.30 18.53 20.12
C LEU A 239 17.89 18.20 21.56
N LEU A 240 16.96 18.98 22.13
CA LEU A 240 16.44 18.79 23.48
C LEU A 240 15.64 17.48 23.61
N ILE A 241 14.75 17.19 22.65
CA ILE A 241 13.97 15.94 22.65
C ILE A 241 14.89 14.73 22.53
N GLY A 242 15.84 14.74 21.59
CA GLY A 242 16.83 13.67 21.44
C GLY A 242 17.65 13.48 22.72
N GLY A 243 18.13 14.58 23.31
CA GLY A 243 18.91 14.52 24.54
C GLY A 243 18.13 14.04 25.76
N ALA A 244 16.90 14.50 25.94
CA ALA A 244 16.06 14.09 27.06
C ALA A 244 15.68 12.60 26.97
N THR A 245 15.30 12.13 25.78
CA THR A 245 14.90 10.74 25.56
C THR A 245 16.06 9.77 25.81
N PHE A 246 17.21 9.99 25.16
CA PHE A 246 18.36 9.09 25.31
C PHE A 246 19.12 9.28 26.62
N GLY A 247 19.13 10.50 27.19
CA GLY A 247 19.66 10.76 28.53
C GLY A 247 18.84 10.05 29.61
N ALA A 248 17.50 10.02 29.49
CA ALA A 248 16.65 9.24 30.39
C ALA A 248 16.83 7.73 30.19
N LEU A 249 16.90 7.26 28.94
CA LEU A 249 17.20 5.85 28.63
C LEU A 249 18.52 5.39 29.23
N TRP A 250 19.54 6.26 29.30
CA TRP A 250 20.84 5.94 29.89
C TRP A 250 20.76 5.56 31.39
N LEU A 251 19.76 6.05 32.12
CA LEU A 251 19.52 5.63 33.52
C LEU A 251 19.17 4.14 33.60
N ALA A 252 18.52 3.60 32.57
CA ALA A 252 18.18 2.19 32.42
C ALA A 252 19.14 1.50 31.44
N ARG A 253 20.40 1.29 31.86
CA ARG A 253 21.49 0.74 31.01
C ARG A 253 21.08 -0.50 30.21
N ALA A 254 20.36 -1.45 30.83
CA ALA A 254 19.90 -2.65 30.16
C ALA A 254 18.95 -2.37 28.98
N VAL A 255 18.02 -1.42 29.14
CA VAL A 255 17.07 -1.01 28.10
C VAL A 255 17.81 -0.23 27.02
N PHE A 256 18.72 0.66 27.39
CA PHE A 256 19.53 1.44 26.44
C PHE A 256 20.31 0.54 25.48
N TYR A 257 21.06 -0.44 25.99
CA TYR A 257 21.82 -1.35 25.14
C TYR A 257 20.91 -2.28 24.31
N SER A 258 19.73 -2.64 24.82
CA SER A 258 18.75 -3.43 24.07
C SER A 258 18.19 -2.65 22.87
N VAL A 259 17.84 -1.37 23.07
CA VAL A 259 17.37 -0.47 21.99
C VAL A 259 18.47 -0.24 20.95
N LEU A 260 19.71 -0.01 21.40
CA LEU A 260 20.85 0.19 20.50
C LEU A 260 21.15 -1.07 19.67
N GLY A 261 21.09 -2.25 20.31
CA GLY A 261 21.22 -3.54 19.62
C GLY A 261 20.12 -3.78 18.60
N LEU A 262 18.87 -3.42 18.92
CA LEU A 262 17.75 -3.51 17.99
C LEU A 262 17.92 -2.57 16.79
N LEU A 263 18.33 -1.32 17.01
CA LEU A 263 18.61 -0.37 15.93
C LEU A 263 19.75 -0.88 15.03
N ALA A 264 20.84 -1.39 15.61
CA ALA A 264 21.94 -1.98 14.85
C ALA A 264 21.49 -3.19 14.03
N TYR A 265 20.61 -4.03 14.59
CA TYR A 265 20.01 -5.15 13.87
C TYR A 265 19.15 -4.69 12.68
N ILE A 266 18.26 -3.70 12.89
CA ILE A 266 17.43 -3.14 11.81
C ILE A 266 18.29 -2.57 10.69
N VAL A 267 19.33 -1.79 11.03
CA VAL A 267 20.27 -1.26 10.04
C VAL A 267 20.99 -2.37 9.30
N GLY A 268 21.45 -3.41 9.99
CA GLY A 268 22.06 -4.59 9.37
C GLY A 268 21.13 -5.27 8.36
N VAL A 269 19.85 -5.47 8.72
CA VAL A 269 18.84 -6.04 7.83
C VAL A 269 18.55 -5.13 6.63
N LEU A 270 18.48 -3.80 6.82
CA LEU A 270 18.32 -2.84 5.72
C LEU A 270 19.50 -2.87 4.74
N VAL A 271 20.73 -2.96 5.25
CA VAL A 271 21.93 -3.09 4.42
C VAL A 271 21.88 -4.39 3.63
N VAL A 272 21.56 -5.52 4.27
CA VAL A 272 21.43 -6.81 3.58
C VAL A 272 20.33 -6.77 2.51
N ASN A 273 19.18 -6.15 2.79
CA ASN A 273 18.09 -5.96 1.83
C ASN A 273 18.50 -5.12 0.61
N HIS A 274 19.47 -4.19 0.76
CA HIS A 274 20.00 -3.44 -0.37
C HIS A 274 20.86 -4.32 -1.31
N PHE A 275 21.53 -5.33 -0.76
CA PHE A 275 22.44 -6.21 -1.52
C PHE A 275 21.81 -7.53 -1.97
N VAL A 276 20.72 -7.96 -1.32
CA VAL A 276 20.03 -9.22 -1.61
C VAL A 276 18.54 -8.91 -1.66
N GLU A 277 17.87 -9.21 -2.78
CA GLU A 277 16.43 -9.00 -3.00
C GLU A 277 15.55 -9.88 -2.07
N VAL A 278 15.62 -9.65 -0.76
CA VAL A 278 14.92 -10.46 0.24
C VAL A 278 13.98 -9.59 1.04
N ASN A 279 12.69 -9.95 1.02
CA ASN A 279 11.62 -9.24 1.73
C ASN A 279 11.99 -8.91 3.19
N PHE A 280 12.25 -7.63 3.45
CA PHE A 280 12.55 -7.03 4.75
C PHE A 280 11.64 -7.54 5.88
N VAL A 281 10.34 -7.69 5.60
CA VAL A 281 9.32 -8.15 6.57
C VAL A 281 9.61 -9.58 7.05
N HIS A 282 10.05 -10.48 6.16
CA HIS A 282 10.32 -11.88 6.52
C HIS A 282 11.50 -12.00 7.50
N TRP A 283 12.56 -11.22 7.27
CA TRP A 283 13.77 -11.26 8.10
C TRP A 283 13.59 -10.58 9.45
N LEU A 284 12.70 -9.60 9.56
CA LEU A 284 12.35 -9.01 10.85
C LEU A 284 11.46 -9.96 11.67
N VAL A 285 10.49 -10.63 11.04
CA VAL A 285 9.49 -11.45 11.76
C VAL A 285 10.07 -12.77 12.29
N TRP A 286 11.01 -13.39 11.57
CA TRP A 286 11.56 -14.70 11.93
C TRP A 286 12.24 -14.81 13.32
N PRO A 287 13.17 -13.92 13.70
CA PRO A 287 13.83 -14.02 15.01
C PRO A 287 12.86 -13.73 16.17
N PHE A 288 11.94 -12.77 16.01
CA PHE A 288 10.93 -12.47 17.03
C PHE A 288 9.89 -13.59 17.15
N GLY A 289 9.42 -14.12 16.02
CA GLY A 289 8.53 -15.28 15.98
C GLY A 289 9.18 -16.51 16.60
N GLY A 290 10.44 -16.79 16.24
CA GLY A 290 11.22 -17.89 16.80
C GLY A 290 11.42 -17.77 18.30
N ALA A 291 11.78 -16.58 18.80
CA ALA A 291 11.98 -16.33 20.24
C ALA A 291 10.67 -16.46 21.03
N LEU A 292 9.55 -15.97 20.50
CA LEU A 292 8.22 -16.09 21.12
C LEU A 292 7.79 -17.57 21.20
N VAL A 293 7.96 -18.31 20.11
CA VAL A 293 7.66 -19.75 20.05
C VAL A 293 8.54 -20.52 21.03
N LEU A 294 9.84 -20.25 21.06
CA LEU A 294 10.77 -20.90 21.99
C LEU A 294 10.43 -20.57 23.45
N GLY A 295 10.06 -19.33 23.76
CA GLY A 295 9.58 -18.93 25.07
C GLY A 295 8.32 -19.68 25.51
N LEU A 296 7.34 -19.85 24.61
CA LEU A 296 6.15 -20.66 24.86
C LEU A 296 6.48 -22.14 25.13
N TYR A 297 7.41 -22.72 24.36
CA TYR A 297 7.85 -24.12 24.58
C TYR A 297 8.62 -24.31 25.89
N VAL A 298 9.47 -23.36 26.28
CA VAL A 298 10.17 -23.37 27.57
C VAL A 298 9.17 -23.24 28.73
N GLY A 299 8.17 -22.36 28.58
CA GLY A 299 7.07 -22.23 29.54
C GLY A 299 6.27 -23.53 29.67
N LEU A 300 5.90 -24.15 28.55
CA LEU A 300 5.21 -25.44 28.53
C LEU A 300 6.04 -26.53 29.22
N PHE A 301 7.35 -26.62 28.94
CA PHE A 301 8.25 -27.56 29.59
C PHE A 301 8.27 -27.40 31.12
N PHE A 302 8.29 -26.15 31.61
CA PHE A 302 8.30 -25.88 33.05
C PHE A 302 7.00 -26.33 33.71
N VAL A 303 5.86 -26.09 33.07
CA VAL A 303 4.53 -26.53 33.54
C VAL A 303 4.42 -28.07 33.53
N ILE A 304 4.92 -28.73 32.49
CA ILE A 304 4.98 -30.19 32.39
C ILE A 304 5.84 -30.77 33.54
N ARG A 305 7.00 -30.17 33.81
CA ARG A 305 7.89 -30.58 34.92
C ARG A 305 7.21 -30.44 36.28
N GLU A 306 6.50 -29.34 36.52
CA GLU A 306 5.84 -29.06 37.80
C GLU A 306 4.61 -29.94 38.03
N SER A 307 3.85 -30.21 36.97
CA SER A 307 2.69 -31.11 37.03
C SER A 307 3.07 -32.58 37.28
N TRP A 308 4.21 -33.03 36.73
CA TRP A 308 4.74 -34.38 36.99
C TRP A 308 5.10 -34.59 38.47
N LYS A 309 5.69 -33.58 39.12
CA LYS A 309 6.05 -33.63 40.54
C LYS A 309 4.84 -33.69 41.48
N LYS A 310 3.75 -32.99 41.13
CA LYS A 310 2.58 -32.85 42.03
C LYS A 310 1.57 -33.99 41.87
N ARG A 311 1.30 -34.47 40.65
CA ARG A 311 0.25 -35.49 40.39
C ARG A 311 0.62 -36.43 39.22
N PRO A 312 1.48 -37.45 39.43
CA PRO A 312 1.97 -38.32 38.35
C PRO A 312 0.88 -39.16 37.67
N ARG A 313 -0.21 -39.50 38.37
CA ARG A 313 -1.32 -40.28 37.80
C ARG A 313 -2.18 -39.48 36.81
N PHE A 314 -2.42 -38.21 37.10
CA PHE A 314 -3.18 -37.31 36.20
C PHE A 314 -2.30 -36.74 35.08
N PHE A 315 -0.98 -36.76 35.25
CA PHE A 315 -0.02 -36.39 34.21
C PHE A 315 -0.14 -37.29 32.97
N ILE A 316 -0.17 -38.61 33.17
CA ILE A 316 -0.26 -39.59 32.07
C ILE A 316 -1.56 -39.41 31.29
N LEU A 317 -2.69 -39.23 31.97
CA LEU A 317 -4.00 -38.97 31.36
C LEU A 317 -3.99 -37.70 30.49
N ARG A 318 -3.31 -36.64 30.92
CA ARG A 318 -3.20 -35.38 30.17
C ARG A 318 -2.27 -35.50 28.96
N VAL A 319 -1.15 -36.21 29.10
CA VAL A 319 -0.27 -36.51 27.96
C VAL A 319 -1.01 -37.34 26.91
N LEU A 320 -1.80 -38.34 27.33
CA LEU A 320 -2.62 -39.13 26.42
C LEU A 320 -3.71 -38.30 25.73
N ALA A 321 -4.32 -37.34 26.43
CA ALA A 321 -5.29 -36.42 25.81
C ALA A 321 -4.66 -35.52 24.73
N VAL A 322 -3.46 -34.98 25.00
CA VAL A 322 -2.71 -34.17 24.02
C VAL A 322 -2.30 -35.02 22.81
N LEU A 323 -1.84 -36.24 23.05
CA LEU A 323 -1.44 -37.16 21.99
C LEU A 323 -2.64 -37.60 21.14
N ALA A 324 -3.80 -37.83 21.76
CA ALA A 324 -5.04 -38.14 21.06
C ALA A 324 -5.50 -36.98 20.16
N VAL A 325 -5.37 -35.73 20.63
CA VAL A 325 -5.69 -34.54 19.83
C VAL A 325 -4.69 -34.36 18.68
N TYR A 326 -3.39 -34.58 18.92
CA TYR A 326 -2.37 -34.54 17.86
C TYR A 326 -2.67 -35.55 16.75
N VAL A 327 -3.01 -36.79 17.13
CA VAL A 327 -3.39 -37.85 16.18
C VAL A 327 -4.70 -37.52 15.47
N ALA A 328 -5.72 -37.02 16.17
CA ALA A 328 -6.99 -36.63 15.56
C ALA A 328 -6.84 -35.50 14.54
N VAL A 329 -6.05 -34.47 14.86
CA VAL A 329 -5.77 -33.34 13.95
C VAL A 329 -4.91 -33.79 12.77
N GLY A 330 -3.89 -34.62 13.01
CA GLY A 330 -3.06 -35.20 11.94
C GLY A 330 -3.85 -36.07 10.96
N VAL A 331 -4.83 -36.82 11.45
CA VAL A 331 -5.73 -37.63 10.61
C VAL A 331 -6.75 -36.76 9.86
N LEU A 332 -7.28 -35.70 10.47
CA LEU A 332 -8.23 -34.76 9.86
C LEU A 332 -7.62 -33.93 8.73
N LEU A 333 -6.34 -33.56 8.83
CA LEU A 333 -5.65 -32.70 7.85
C LEU A 333 -5.03 -33.49 6.67
N GLY A 334 -5.22 -34.81 6.61
CA GLY A 334 -4.82 -35.65 5.47
C GLY A 334 -3.44 -36.31 5.60
N GLN A 335 -3.28 -37.47 4.95
CA GLN A 335 -2.13 -38.40 4.99
C GLN A 335 -0.87 -37.87 4.27
N GLY A 336 -0.37 -36.70 4.64
CA GLY A 336 0.86 -36.14 4.11
C GLY A 336 1.76 -35.60 5.22
N TYR A 337 3.08 -35.70 5.05
CA TYR A 337 4.08 -35.18 6.00
C TYR A 337 3.84 -33.71 6.38
N GLN A 338 3.27 -32.92 5.45
CA GLN A 338 2.88 -31.53 5.67
C GLN A 338 1.73 -31.37 6.67
N GLY A 339 0.73 -32.26 6.68
CA GLY A 339 -0.40 -32.23 7.64
C GLY A 339 0.04 -32.51 9.07
N TRP A 340 1.01 -33.42 9.25
CA TRP A 340 1.59 -33.73 10.56
C TRP A 340 2.43 -32.58 11.13
N ILE A 341 3.13 -31.82 10.28
CA ILE A 341 3.85 -30.61 10.71
C ILE A 341 2.88 -29.52 11.20
N VAL A 342 1.75 -29.34 10.52
CA VAL A 342 0.72 -28.36 10.92
C VAL A 342 -0.05 -28.80 12.18
N ALA A 343 -0.09 -30.10 12.48
CA ALA A 343 -0.69 -30.61 13.71
C ALA A 343 0.11 -30.25 14.98
N ILE A 344 1.42 -29.94 14.87
CA ILE A 344 2.28 -29.63 16.02
C ILE A 344 1.82 -28.34 16.75
N PRO A 345 1.64 -27.18 16.08
CA PRO A 345 1.09 -25.98 16.72
C PRO A 345 -0.26 -26.19 17.39
N ALA A 346 -1.18 -26.92 16.75
CA ALA A 346 -2.50 -27.19 17.28
C ALA A 346 -2.44 -28.03 18.57
N ALA A 347 -1.62 -29.08 18.59
CA ALA A 347 -1.40 -29.90 19.79
C ALA A 347 -0.69 -29.13 20.91
N SER A 348 0.24 -28.23 20.58
CA SER A 348 0.93 -27.38 21.56
C SER A 348 0.00 -26.41 22.29
N ILE A 349 -1.00 -25.86 21.59
CA ILE A 349 -2.03 -24.98 22.20
C ILE A 349 -2.89 -25.78 23.18
N VAL A 350 -3.33 -26.98 22.79
CA VAL A 350 -4.15 -27.85 23.64
C VAL A 350 -3.35 -28.35 24.85
N ALA A 351 -2.08 -28.70 24.67
CA ALA A 351 -1.17 -29.03 25.77
C ALA A 351 -1.06 -27.86 26.76
N PHE A 352 -0.89 -26.63 26.27
CA PHE A 352 -0.79 -25.46 27.13
C PHE A 352 -2.06 -25.24 27.97
N ILE A 353 -3.25 -25.35 27.37
CA ILE A 353 -4.55 -25.17 28.08
C ILE A 353 -4.75 -26.25 29.15
N VAL A 354 -4.57 -27.52 28.79
CA VAL A 354 -4.78 -28.67 29.70
C VAL A 354 -3.80 -28.64 30.88
N PHE A 355 -2.56 -28.21 30.65
CA PHE A 355 -1.54 -28.15 31.68
C PHE A 355 -1.62 -26.87 32.54
N ILE A 356 -2.11 -25.72 32.03
CA ILE A 356 -2.39 -24.54 32.86
C ILE A 356 -3.56 -24.76 33.82
N GLN A 357 -4.66 -25.38 33.36
CA GLN A 357 -5.81 -25.68 34.23
C GLN A 357 -5.43 -26.55 35.43
N SER A 358 -4.37 -27.35 35.30
CA SER A 358 -3.83 -28.15 36.41
C SER A 358 -3.23 -27.36 37.57
N ILE A 359 -2.79 -26.13 37.31
CA ILE A 359 -2.27 -25.22 38.34
C ILE A 359 -3.43 -24.50 39.03
N SER A 360 -4.52 -24.21 38.31
CA SER A 360 -5.70 -23.51 38.84
C SER A 360 -6.52 -24.36 39.82
N GLU A 361 -6.57 -25.68 39.67
CA GLU A 361 -7.33 -26.57 40.56
C GLU A 361 -6.65 -26.81 41.93
N GLY A 362 -5.52 -26.16 42.20
CA GLY A 362 -4.83 -26.18 43.51
C GLY A 362 -5.22 -25.08 44.48
N GLY A 363 -6.14 -24.17 44.11
CA GLY A 363 -6.54 -23.01 44.91
C GLY A 363 -8.02 -22.99 45.26
N SER A 364 -8.52 -23.96 46.02
CA SER A 364 -9.83 -23.85 46.68
C SER A 364 -9.68 -22.99 47.94
N GLY A 365 -9.87 -21.69 47.80
CA GLY A 365 -9.96 -20.72 48.89
C GLY A 365 -11.12 -19.76 48.63
N SER A 366 -12.14 -19.87 49.46
CA SER A 366 -13.37 -19.06 49.55
C SER A 366 -13.24 -17.57 49.21
N GLY A 367 -14.17 -17.07 48.40
CA GLY A 367 -14.38 -15.64 48.21
C GLY A 367 -15.63 -15.39 47.39
N GLY A 368 -16.79 -15.43 48.04
CA GLY A 368 -18.05 -14.97 47.46
C GLY A 368 -17.97 -13.47 47.15
N GLY A 369 -18.40 -13.11 45.95
CA GLY A 369 -18.44 -11.73 45.48
C GLY A 369 -19.34 -11.63 44.26
N SER A 370 -20.64 -11.51 44.52
CA SER A 370 -21.65 -11.09 43.55
C SER A 370 -21.24 -9.76 42.93
N GLY A 371 -20.98 -9.75 41.63
CA GLY A 371 -20.73 -8.57 40.83
C GLY A 371 -21.37 -8.74 39.46
N SER A 372 -22.68 -8.50 39.40
CA SER A 372 -23.42 -8.34 38.15
C SER A 372 -22.93 -7.06 37.45
N SER A 373 -22.28 -7.18 36.30
CA SER A 373 -22.15 -6.09 35.34
C SER A 373 -22.51 -6.57 33.95
N SER A 374 -23.68 -6.11 33.54
CA SER A 374 -24.26 -6.20 32.22
C SER A 374 -23.56 -5.27 31.22
N GLY A 375 -23.45 -5.76 29.97
CA GLY A 375 -23.31 -4.93 28.76
C GLY A 375 -21.89 -4.92 28.19
N SER A 376 -21.66 -5.03 26.89
CA SER A 376 -22.54 -5.25 25.75
C SER A 376 -21.67 -5.83 24.62
N SER A 377 -22.11 -6.93 24.02
CA SER A 377 -21.48 -7.53 22.84
C SER A 377 -21.85 -6.70 21.61
N ARG A 378 -20.90 -5.97 21.03
CA ARG A 378 -21.06 -5.39 19.68
C ARG A 378 -20.62 -6.43 18.66
N SER A 379 -21.62 -6.96 17.96
CA SER A 379 -21.51 -7.77 16.76
C SER A 379 -20.87 -6.97 15.62
N SER A 380 -19.73 -7.42 15.11
CA SER A 380 -19.18 -6.99 13.83
C SER A 380 -19.84 -7.82 12.73
N SER A 381 -20.75 -7.21 11.99
CA SER A 381 -21.32 -7.77 10.76
C SER A 381 -20.29 -7.69 9.62
N SER A 382 -19.85 -8.85 9.15
CA SER A 382 -19.12 -9.03 7.91
C SER A 382 -20.07 -8.89 6.72
N SER A 383 -19.89 -7.88 5.88
CA SER A 383 -20.53 -7.83 4.56
C SER A 383 -19.68 -8.60 3.55
N SER A 384 -20.20 -9.74 3.13
CA SER A 384 -19.75 -10.55 2.00
C SER A 384 -20.01 -9.82 0.68
N SER A 385 -18.96 -9.52 -0.08
CA SER A 385 -19.05 -9.10 -1.47
C SER A 385 -19.19 -10.34 -2.37
N SER A 386 -20.36 -10.49 -2.98
CA SER A 386 -20.62 -11.48 -4.04
C SER A 386 -20.21 -10.89 -5.39
N GLY A 387 -19.35 -11.63 -6.11
CA GLY A 387 -18.83 -11.25 -7.41
C GLY A 387 -19.90 -11.16 -8.51
N GLY A 388 -19.71 -10.18 -9.39
CA GLY A 388 -20.29 -10.11 -10.72
C GLY A 388 -19.16 -9.96 -11.72
N GLY A 389 -18.97 -10.95 -12.59
CA GLY A 389 -17.95 -10.97 -13.63
C GLY A 389 -18.31 -10.06 -14.81
N GLY A 390 -17.31 -9.35 -15.32
CA GLY A 390 -17.39 -8.54 -16.55
C GLY A 390 -16.16 -7.62 -16.68
N SER A 391 -15.20 -8.01 -17.53
CA SER A 391 -13.92 -7.36 -17.88
C SER A 391 -13.42 -6.23 -16.97
N SER A 392 -12.75 -6.57 -15.88
CA SER A 392 -12.03 -5.60 -15.02
C SER A 392 -11.00 -4.79 -15.81
N GLY A 393 -10.96 -3.47 -15.57
CA GLY A 393 -9.83 -2.61 -15.95
C GLY A 393 -8.57 -3.15 -15.29
N GLY A 394 -7.51 -3.32 -16.08
CA GLY A 394 -6.30 -4.03 -15.71
C GLY A 394 -5.34 -3.18 -14.88
N GLY A 395 -5.80 -2.67 -13.75
CA GLY A 395 -4.95 -1.84 -12.89
C GLY A 395 -4.78 -0.40 -13.38
N GLY A 396 -3.92 0.34 -12.69
CA GLY A 396 -3.66 1.76 -12.89
C GLY A 396 -3.49 2.54 -11.58
N ALA A 397 -2.96 3.75 -11.66
CA ALA A 397 -2.67 4.59 -10.50
C ALA A 397 -3.44 5.91 -10.52
N SER A 398 -3.79 6.42 -9.34
CA SER A 398 -4.34 7.77 -9.16
C SER A 398 -3.40 8.65 -8.33
N GLY A 399 -3.57 9.97 -8.44
CA GLY A 399 -2.85 10.96 -7.66
C GLY A 399 -3.60 12.29 -7.58
N SER A 400 -3.09 13.19 -6.75
CA SER A 400 -3.67 14.51 -6.49
C SER A 400 -2.59 15.57 -6.28
N TRP A 401 -2.85 16.82 -6.67
CA TRP A 401 -1.85 17.90 -6.62
C TRP A 401 -2.20 19.11 -5.76
#